data_AF-A0A8U0A6I0-F1
#
_entry.id   AF-A0A8U0A6I0-F1
#
_cell.length_a   1.000
_cell.length_b   1.000
_cell.length_c   1.000
_cell.angle_alpha   90.00
_cell.angle_beta   90.00
_cell.angle_gamma   90.00
#
_symmetry.space_group_name_H-M   'P 1'
#
loop_
_entity.id
_entity.type
_entity.pdbx_description
1 polymer ?
#
loop_
_entity_poly.entity_id
_entity_poly.type
_entity_poly.pdbx_seq_one_letter_code
_entity_poly.pdbx_strand_id
1 'polypeptide(L)'
;MSTLLVAKKEFQDAIRSRLLLLVTSLFTAFLAFYTYYKFAMVTPAEPAVVADLYRAVASVVAVVGTLLGYNVIVGERESGSLQFLLAQPHTRRDVVIGKLLGRAAVVAVTVGIAFAVVGAHYAVLVETSPSVMAYARLGGKILVLGVVFVAVAIAFSAAVRSTTMATWGAVWLAFLFAFVWDSVLAVIKTFLFTSQTLPPWYYLITRFNPKFAFVHIDATALDTIPFYLKGWFGGVILAGWLLVPLGVAYLRFQRGDLA
;
A
#
# COMPACT_ATOMS: atom_id res chain seq x y z
N MET A 1 -16.97 5.28 -22.62
CA MET A 1 -17.02 4.01 -21.83
C MET A 1 -17.17 4.39 -20.37
N SER A 2 -17.98 3.66 -19.61
CA SER A 2 -18.02 3.85 -18.16
C SER A 2 -16.67 3.45 -17.54
N THR A 3 -16.28 4.15 -16.47
CA THR A 3 -15.10 3.87 -15.63
C THR A 3 -14.91 2.38 -15.32
N LEU A 4 -16.02 1.64 -15.22
CA LEU A 4 -16.07 0.19 -14.97
C LEU A 4 -15.47 -0.65 -16.11
N LEU A 5 -15.63 -0.24 -17.37
CA LEU A 5 -15.07 -0.99 -18.50
C LEU A 5 -13.55 -0.89 -18.52
N VAL A 6 -13.02 0.30 -18.24
CA VAL A 6 -11.57 0.51 -18.08
C VAL A 6 -11.05 -0.32 -16.91
N ALA A 7 -11.73 -0.28 -15.75
CA ALA A 7 -11.35 -1.06 -14.58
C ALA A 7 -11.36 -2.58 -14.85
N LYS A 8 -12.37 -3.08 -15.57
CA LYS A 8 -12.48 -4.49 -15.94
C LYS A 8 -11.32 -4.93 -16.84
N LYS A 9 -10.99 -4.14 -17.85
CA LYS A 9 -9.84 -4.40 -18.73
C LYS A 9 -8.55 -4.45 -17.91
N GLU A 10 -8.28 -3.43 -17.11
CA GLU A 10 -7.07 -3.32 -16.28
C GLU A 10 -6.93 -4.49 -15.30
N PHE A 11 -8.03 -4.93 -14.69
CA PHE A 11 -8.04 -6.10 -13.82
C PHE A 11 -7.69 -7.38 -14.59
N GLN A 12 -8.31 -7.61 -15.76
CA GLN A 12 -8.07 -8.80 -16.56
C GLN A 12 -6.64 -8.88 -17.09
N ASP A 13 -6.07 -7.74 -17.50
CA ASP A 13 -4.69 -7.67 -17.97
C ASP A 13 -3.71 -7.91 -16.81
N ALA A 14 -3.97 -7.30 -15.66
CA ALA A 14 -3.10 -7.43 -14.50
C ALA A 14 -3.15 -8.82 -13.86
N ILE A 15 -4.32 -9.47 -13.76
CA ILE A 15 -4.45 -10.78 -13.09
C ILE A 15 -3.71 -11.91 -13.80
N ARG A 16 -3.49 -11.76 -15.11
CA ARG A 16 -2.76 -12.73 -15.95
C ARG A 16 -1.24 -12.47 -15.99
N SER A 17 -0.78 -11.41 -15.32
CA SER A 17 0.64 -11.04 -15.32
C SER A 17 1.48 -12.02 -14.51
N ARG A 18 2.58 -12.51 -15.11
CA ARG A 18 3.58 -13.35 -14.40
C ARG A 18 4.17 -12.62 -13.20
N LEU A 19 4.34 -11.30 -13.28
CA LEU A 19 4.84 -10.50 -12.16
C LEU A 19 3.85 -10.52 -10.98
N LEU A 20 2.55 -10.39 -11.25
CA LEU A 20 1.54 -10.47 -10.19
C LEU A 20 1.58 -11.84 -9.52
N LEU A 21 1.64 -12.92 -10.31
CA LEU A 21 1.71 -14.28 -9.78
C LEU A 21 2.94 -14.48 -8.91
N LEU A 22 4.10 -14.00 -9.35
CA LEU A 22 5.34 -14.04 -8.57
C LEU A 22 5.19 -13.27 -7.25
N VAL A 23 4.75 -12.01 -7.32
CA VAL A 23 4.64 -11.13 -6.14
C VAL A 23 3.58 -11.64 -5.16
N THR A 24 2.42 -12.10 -5.65
CA THR A 24 1.35 -12.68 -4.82
C THR A 24 1.82 -13.98 -4.17
N SER A 25 2.51 -14.85 -4.92
CA SER A 25 3.08 -16.09 -4.39
C SER A 25 4.12 -15.81 -3.32
N LEU A 26 5.06 -14.89 -3.56
CA LEU A 26 6.08 -14.50 -2.59
C LEU A 26 5.48 -13.87 -1.33
N PHE A 27 4.50 -12.97 -1.49
CA PHE A 27 3.80 -12.37 -0.36
C PHE A 27 3.07 -13.43 0.47
N THR A 28 2.33 -14.33 -0.19
CA THR A 28 1.59 -15.40 0.47
C THR A 28 2.54 -16.37 1.17
N ALA A 29 3.65 -16.76 0.53
CA ALA A 29 4.67 -17.63 1.11
C ALA A 29 5.37 -16.98 2.31
N PHE A 30 5.75 -15.71 2.21
CA PHE A 30 6.30 -14.94 3.32
C PHE A 30 5.32 -14.90 4.49
N LEU A 31 4.05 -14.61 4.21
CA LEU A 31 3.03 -14.48 5.24
C LEU A 31 2.71 -15.84 5.90
N ALA A 32 2.69 -16.91 5.11
CA ALA A 32 2.58 -18.28 5.61
C ALA A 32 3.74 -18.58 6.57
N PHE A 33 4.98 -18.38 6.12
CA PHE A 33 6.17 -18.60 6.95
C PHE A 33 6.14 -17.77 8.25
N TYR A 34 5.85 -16.48 8.13
CA TYR A 34 5.81 -15.55 9.27
C TYR A 34 4.75 -15.95 10.30
N THR A 35 3.53 -16.24 9.85
CA THR A 35 2.42 -16.61 10.76
C THR A 35 2.59 -18.00 11.35
N TYR A 36 3.13 -18.97 10.60
CA TYR A 36 3.49 -20.28 11.13
C TYR A 36 4.49 -20.13 12.28
N TYR A 37 5.58 -19.39 12.07
CA TYR A 37 6.59 -19.18 13.10
C TYR A 37 6.04 -18.40 14.30
N LYS A 38 5.26 -17.34 14.06
CA LYS A 38 4.74 -16.49 15.14
C LYS A 38 3.68 -17.19 15.99
N PHE A 39 2.71 -17.87 15.38
CA PHE A 39 1.63 -18.52 16.11
C PHE A 39 2.10 -19.77 16.88
N ALA A 40 3.20 -20.40 16.45
CA ALA A 40 3.84 -21.48 17.20
C ALA A 40 4.54 -21.00 18.49
N MET A 41 4.91 -19.72 18.58
CA MET A 41 5.73 -19.19 19.68
C MET A 41 4.94 -18.30 20.65
N VAL A 42 3.91 -17.61 20.17
CA VAL A 42 3.16 -16.61 20.94
C VAL A 42 1.68 -16.71 20.62
N THR A 43 0.83 -16.56 21.63
CA THR A 43 -0.63 -16.56 21.43
C THR A 43 -1.06 -15.36 20.59
N PRO A 44 -1.73 -15.55 19.44
CA PRO A 44 -2.04 -14.45 18.53
C PRO A 44 -3.18 -13.53 18.98
N ALA A 45 -3.80 -13.81 20.12
CA ALA A 45 -4.74 -12.89 20.78
C ALA A 45 -4.02 -11.70 21.45
N GLU A 46 -2.71 -11.75 21.60
CA GLU A 46 -1.94 -10.65 22.17
C GLU A 46 -1.92 -9.42 21.24
N PRO A 47 -2.24 -8.21 21.73
CA PRO A 47 -2.24 -6.99 20.94
C PRO A 47 -0.92 -6.71 20.20
N ALA A 48 0.20 -7.09 20.82
CA ALA A 48 1.54 -6.96 20.24
C ALA A 48 1.71 -7.81 18.97
N VAL A 49 1.24 -9.06 18.99
CA VAL A 49 1.32 -9.98 17.83
C VAL A 49 0.49 -9.43 16.66
N VAL A 50 -0.71 -8.91 16.93
CA VAL A 50 -1.56 -8.32 15.90
C VAL A 50 -0.92 -7.06 15.30
N ALA A 51 -0.30 -6.21 16.14
CA ALA A 51 0.39 -5.01 15.69
C ALA A 51 1.62 -5.36 14.82
N ASP A 52 2.40 -6.37 15.23
CA ASP A 52 3.56 -6.84 14.48
C ASP A 52 3.17 -7.48 13.15
N LEU A 53 2.12 -8.31 13.14
CA LEU A 53 1.55 -8.88 11.92
C LEU A 53 1.09 -7.77 10.97
N TYR A 54 0.36 -6.77 11.48
CA TYR A 54 -0.05 -5.63 10.68
C TYR A 54 1.18 -4.90 10.08
N ARG A 55 2.23 -4.63 10.87
CA ARG A 55 3.44 -3.95 10.37
C ARG A 55 4.14 -4.76 9.29
N ALA A 56 4.29 -6.07 9.48
CA ALA A 56 4.88 -6.96 8.50
C ALA A 56 4.09 -6.96 7.19
N VAL A 57 2.78 -7.14 7.26
CA VAL A 57 1.88 -7.15 6.10
C VAL A 57 1.87 -5.79 5.41
N ALA A 58 1.82 -4.69 6.17
CA ALA A 58 1.79 -3.34 5.64
C ALA A 58 3.06 -2.99 4.84
N SER A 59 4.24 -3.44 5.29
CA SER A 59 5.49 -3.29 4.53
C SER A 59 5.47 -4.07 3.22
N VAL A 60 4.98 -5.32 3.21
CA VAL A 60 4.89 -6.08 1.97
C VAL A 60 3.86 -5.47 1.01
N VAL A 61 2.72 -5.00 1.53
CA VAL A 61 1.68 -4.33 0.74
C VAL A 61 2.18 -3.04 0.11
N ALA A 62 3.12 -2.33 0.74
CA ALA A 62 3.81 -1.21 0.11
C ALA A 62 4.59 -1.64 -1.15
N VAL A 63 5.31 -2.77 -1.06
CA VAL A 63 6.02 -3.35 -2.20
C VAL A 63 5.05 -3.82 -3.29
N VAL A 64 4.01 -4.58 -2.91
CA VAL A 64 3.03 -5.09 -3.88
C VAL A 64 2.28 -3.94 -4.57
N GLY A 65 1.74 -3.00 -3.80
CA GLY A 65 0.96 -1.88 -4.34
C GLY A 65 1.79 -1.03 -5.31
N THR A 66 3.06 -0.78 -4.99
CA THR A 66 3.94 -0.02 -5.88
C THR A 66 4.29 -0.79 -7.17
N LEU A 67 4.63 -2.08 -7.07
CA LEU A 67 4.91 -2.94 -8.22
C LEU A 67 3.68 -3.22 -9.10
N LEU A 68 2.47 -3.04 -8.60
CA LEU A 68 1.25 -3.16 -9.41
C LEU A 68 0.90 -1.87 -10.16
N GLY A 69 1.31 -0.71 -9.64
CA GLY A 69 0.99 0.60 -10.20
C GLY A 69 2.04 1.20 -11.13
N TYR A 70 3.29 0.70 -11.12
CA TYR A 70 4.42 1.41 -11.73
C TYR A 70 4.36 1.60 -13.25
N ASN A 71 3.81 0.64 -13.99
CA ASN A 71 3.79 0.69 -15.46
C ASN A 71 2.42 1.06 -16.04
N VAL A 72 1.47 1.47 -15.19
CA VAL A 72 0.07 1.67 -15.57
C VAL A 72 -0.14 2.82 -16.57
N ILE A 73 0.68 3.86 -16.52
CA ILE A 73 0.59 5.02 -17.43
C ILE A 73 1.77 5.01 -18.41
N VAL A 74 3.00 4.94 -17.92
CA VAL A 74 4.19 4.98 -18.77
C VAL A 74 4.30 3.79 -19.72
N GLY A 75 3.83 2.59 -19.32
CA GLY A 75 3.84 1.41 -20.19
C GLY A 75 2.88 1.54 -21.38
N GLU A 76 1.72 2.17 -21.18
CA GLU A 76 0.82 2.49 -22.30
C GLU A 76 1.35 3.64 -23.17
N ARG A 77 2.17 4.53 -22.60
CA ARG A 77 2.75 5.66 -23.33
C ARG A 77 3.84 5.16 -24.26
N GLU A 78 4.74 4.32 -23.76
CA GLU A 78 5.82 3.74 -24.58
C GLU A 78 5.31 2.77 -25.64
N SER A 79 4.25 2.01 -25.35
CA SER A 79 3.64 1.11 -26.35
C SER A 79 2.77 1.83 -27.39
N GLY A 80 2.56 3.15 -27.27
CA GLY A 80 1.67 3.92 -28.14
C GLY A 80 0.18 3.65 -27.94
N SER A 81 -0.20 2.72 -27.06
CA SER A 81 -1.59 2.34 -26.78
C SER A 81 -2.44 3.52 -26.26
N LEU A 82 -1.79 4.47 -25.59
CA LEU A 82 -2.45 5.67 -25.04
C LEU A 82 -3.14 6.52 -26.11
N GLN A 83 -2.61 6.57 -27.33
CA GLN A 83 -3.19 7.34 -28.44
C GLN A 83 -4.52 6.74 -28.91
N PHE A 84 -4.61 5.40 -28.94
CA PHE A 84 -5.85 4.70 -29.30
C PHE A 84 -6.94 4.84 -28.23
N LEU A 85 -6.56 4.93 -26.95
CA LEU A 85 -7.50 5.18 -25.85
C LEU A 85 -8.06 6.61 -25.86
N LEU A 86 -7.25 7.60 -26.22
CA LEU A 86 -7.65 9.01 -26.29
C LEU A 86 -8.43 9.35 -27.58
N ALA A 87 -8.30 8.54 -28.63
CA ALA A 87 -9.09 8.68 -29.86
C ALA A 87 -10.58 8.32 -29.67
N GLN A 88 -10.93 7.66 -28.56
CA GLN A 88 -12.30 7.39 -28.18
C GLN A 88 -12.83 8.49 -27.25
N PRO A 89 -14.15 8.80 -27.28
CA PRO A 89 -14.75 9.86 -26.46
C PRO A 89 -14.83 9.44 -24.98
N HIS A 90 -13.69 9.42 -24.29
CA HIS A 90 -13.57 9.13 -22.86
C HIS A 90 -13.01 10.34 -22.13
N THR A 91 -13.55 10.61 -20.93
CA THR A 91 -12.94 11.66 -20.10
C THR A 91 -11.65 11.12 -19.46
N ARG A 92 -10.62 11.96 -19.40
CA ARG A 92 -9.33 11.60 -18.75
C ARG A 92 -9.49 11.16 -17.30
N ARG A 93 -10.54 11.64 -16.61
CA ARG A 93 -10.87 11.25 -15.24
C ARG A 93 -11.28 9.79 -15.16
N ASP A 94 -12.15 9.35 -16.09
CA ASP A 94 -12.63 7.97 -16.12
C ASP A 94 -11.50 6.97 -16.35
N VAL A 95 -10.48 7.37 -17.13
CA VAL A 95 -9.29 6.54 -17.37
C VAL A 95 -8.46 6.38 -16.09
N VAL A 96 -8.14 7.48 -15.39
CA VAL A 96 -7.32 7.43 -14.16
C VAL A 96 -8.04 6.67 -13.05
N ILE A 97 -9.33 6.94 -12.84
CA ILE A 97 -10.14 6.25 -11.82
C ILE A 97 -10.31 4.78 -12.20
N GLY A 98 -10.56 4.47 -13.48
CA GLY A 98 -10.67 3.09 -13.95
C GLY A 98 -9.38 2.30 -13.72
N LYS A 99 -8.22 2.90 -13.99
CA LYS A 99 -6.90 2.34 -13.71
C LYS A 99 -6.69 2.05 -12.23
N LEU A 100 -7.01 3.01 -11.36
CA LEU A 100 -6.94 2.80 -9.92
C LEU A 100 -7.85 1.67 -9.47
N LEU A 101 -9.11 1.64 -9.92
CA LEU A 101 -10.09 0.61 -9.53
C LEU A 101 -9.69 -0.78 -10.02
N GLY A 102 -9.18 -0.90 -11.24
CA GLY A 102 -8.68 -2.17 -11.78
C GLY A 102 -7.53 -2.71 -10.93
N ARG A 103 -6.56 -1.87 -10.57
CA ARG A 103 -5.42 -2.25 -9.72
C ARG A 103 -5.81 -2.48 -8.26
N ALA A 104 -6.78 -1.72 -7.74
CA ALA A 104 -7.35 -1.95 -6.42
C ALA A 104 -8.04 -3.32 -6.32
N ALA A 105 -8.75 -3.75 -7.36
CA ALA A 105 -9.35 -5.08 -7.41
C ALA A 105 -8.29 -6.19 -7.43
N VAL A 106 -7.18 -5.99 -8.14
CA VAL A 106 -6.03 -6.93 -8.11
C VAL A 106 -5.44 -7.02 -6.71
N VAL A 107 -5.20 -5.89 -6.04
CA VAL A 107 -4.75 -5.85 -4.65
C VAL A 107 -5.74 -6.58 -3.74
N ALA A 108 -7.04 -6.39 -3.91
CA ALA A 108 -8.06 -7.08 -3.13
C ALA A 108 -7.96 -8.60 -3.27
N VAL A 109 -7.74 -9.11 -4.48
CA VAL A 109 -7.52 -10.55 -4.72
C VAL A 109 -6.24 -11.02 -4.02
N THR A 110 -5.12 -10.32 -4.20
CA THR A 110 -3.83 -10.67 -3.56
C THR A 110 -3.94 -10.67 -2.03
N VAL A 111 -4.56 -9.64 -1.44
CA VAL A 111 -4.80 -9.55 0.01
C VAL A 111 -5.75 -10.66 0.46
N GLY A 112 -6.81 -10.94 -0.29
CA GLY A 112 -7.75 -12.02 0.03
C GLY A 112 -7.09 -13.40 0.07
N ILE A 113 -6.25 -13.72 -0.91
CA ILE A 113 -5.47 -14.97 -0.95
C ILE A 113 -4.53 -15.06 0.25
N ALA A 114 -3.77 -13.99 0.51
CA ALA A 114 -2.81 -13.96 1.60
C ALA A 114 -3.51 -14.09 2.97
N PHE A 115 -4.64 -13.41 3.15
CA PHE A 115 -5.44 -13.51 4.36
C PHE A 115 -6.06 -14.91 4.51
N ALA A 116 -6.59 -15.53 3.44
CA ALA A 116 -7.09 -16.90 3.54
C ALA A 116 -6.06 -17.87 4.16
N VAL A 117 -4.78 -17.72 3.81
CA VAL A 117 -3.68 -18.48 4.43
C VAL A 117 -3.48 -18.14 5.92
N VAL A 118 -3.49 -16.86 6.29
CA VAL A 118 -3.42 -16.44 7.71
C VAL A 118 -4.57 -17.00 8.53
N GLY A 119 -5.79 -16.96 7.99
CA GLY A 119 -6.98 -17.50 8.64
C GLY A 119 -6.88 -19.00 8.85
N ALA A 120 -6.39 -19.73 7.84
CA ALA A 120 -6.14 -21.17 7.93
C ALA A 120 -5.07 -21.50 8.99
N HIS A 121 -3.95 -20.78 9.01
CA HIS A 121 -2.92 -20.94 10.04
C HIS A 121 -3.45 -20.65 11.43
N TYR A 122 -4.27 -19.61 11.59
CA TYR A 122 -4.91 -19.31 12.87
C TYR A 122 -5.81 -20.47 13.33
N ALA A 123 -6.65 -20.99 12.44
CA ALA A 123 -7.56 -22.09 12.75
C ALA A 123 -6.84 -23.39 13.15
N VAL A 124 -5.72 -23.70 12.49
CA VAL A 124 -4.95 -24.94 12.73
C VAL A 124 -4.03 -24.82 13.95
N LEU A 125 -3.32 -23.70 14.10
CA LEU A 125 -2.26 -23.56 15.12
C LEU A 125 -2.77 -23.03 16.46
N VAL A 126 -3.90 -22.30 16.45
CA VAL A 126 -4.50 -21.69 17.66
C VAL A 126 -5.76 -22.45 18.07
N GLU A 127 -6.14 -23.49 17.31
CA GLU A 127 -7.30 -24.35 17.54
C GLU A 127 -8.63 -23.58 17.74
N THR A 128 -8.70 -22.35 17.22
CA THR A 128 -9.83 -21.44 17.36
C THR A 128 -9.99 -20.61 16.08
N SER A 129 -11.17 -20.03 15.88
CA SER A 129 -11.39 -19.13 14.74
C SER A 129 -11.12 -17.67 15.14
N PRO A 130 -10.49 -16.86 14.27
CA PRO A 130 -10.32 -15.45 14.57
C PRO A 130 -11.69 -14.77 14.55
N SER A 131 -11.87 -13.75 15.40
CA SER A 131 -13.08 -12.91 15.34
C SER A 131 -13.27 -12.37 13.92
N VAL A 132 -14.38 -12.74 13.27
CA VAL A 132 -14.70 -12.33 11.89
C VAL A 132 -14.63 -10.82 11.73
N MET A 133 -15.15 -10.07 12.70
CA MET A 133 -15.12 -8.61 12.70
C MET A 133 -13.69 -8.06 12.83
N ALA A 134 -12.87 -8.59 13.74
CA ALA A 134 -11.49 -8.14 13.90
C ALA A 134 -10.66 -8.45 12.65
N TYR A 135 -10.87 -9.64 12.08
CA TYR A 135 -10.22 -10.11 10.88
C TYR A 135 -10.59 -9.27 9.64
N ALA A 136 -11.88 -8.99 9.46
CA ALA A 136 -12.38 -8.11 8.40
C ALA A 136 -11.85 -6.68 8.53
N ARG A 137 -11.76 -6.14 9.76
CA ARG A 137 -11.16 -4.82 10.01
C ARG A 137 -9.68 -4.79 9.66
N LEU A 138 -8.93 -5.84 9.99
CA LEU A 138 -7.51 -5.95 9.62
C LEU A 138 -7.34 -6.01 8.10
N GLY A 139 -8.12 -6.87 7.42
CA GLY A 139 -8.12 -6.98 5.97
C GLY A 139 -8.51 -5.68 5.28
N GLY A 140 -9.53 -4.98 5.79
CA GLY A 140 -9.95 -3.67 5.29
C GLY A 140 -8.86 -2.60 5.40
N LYS A 141 -8.15 -2.54 6.54
CA LYS A 141 -7.00 -1.62 6.71
C LYS A 141 -5.89 -1.90 5.70
N ILE A 142 -5.55 -3.18 5.51
CA ILE A 142 -4.54 -3.60 4.54
C ILE A 142 -4.96 -3.30 3.10
N LEU A 143 -6.24 -3.52 2.76
CA LEU A 143 -6.77 -3.19 1.44
C LEU A 143 -6.66 -1.69 1.15
N VAL A 144 -7.12 -0.84 2.08
CA VAL A 144 -7.01 0.63 1.96
C VAL A 144 -5.56 1.04 1.75
N LEU A 145 -4.64 0.45 2.52
CA LEU A 145 -3.21 0.74 2.37
C LEU A 145 -2.68 0.34 1.00
N GLY A 146 -3.07 -0.83 0.48
CA GLY A 146 -2.68 -1.27 -0.85
C GLY A 146 -3.20 -0.34 -1.95
N VAL A 147 -4.44 0.15 -1.85
CA VAL A 147 -4.99 1.15 -2.78
C VAL A 147 -4.19 2.46 -2.74
N VAL A 148 -3.77 2.90 -1.55
CA VAL A 148 -2.92 4.10 -1.40
C VAL A 148 -1.57 3.91 -2.10
N PHE A 149 -0.90 2.78 -1.93
CA PHE A 149 0.38 2.53 -2.60
C PHE A 149 0.24 2.37 -4.11
N VAL A 150 -0.86 1.80 -4.59
CA VAL A 150 -1.20 1.80 -6.03
C VAL A 150 -1.36 3.22 -6.53
N ALA A 151 -2.08 4.09 -5.83
CA ALA A 151 -2.26 5.49 -6.22
C ALA A 151 -0.93 6.25 -6.29
N VAL A 152 -0.05 6.05 -5.31
CA VAL A 152 1.32 6.60 -5.31
C VAL A 152 2.11 6.12 -6.52
N ALA A 153 2.06 4.83 -6.85
CA ALA A 153 2.78 4.29 -7.99
C ALA A 153 2.19 4.71 -9.35
N ILE A 154 0.88 4.85 -9.47
CA ILE A 154 0.24 5.42 -10.66
C ILE A 154 0.71 6.86 -10.86
N ALA A 155 0.75 7.67 -9.79
CA ALA A 155 1.24 9.04 -9.87
C ALA A 155 2.71 9.11 -10.29
N PHE A 156 3.54 8.23 -9.75
CA PHE A 156 4.94 8.11 -10.16
C PHE A 156 5.06 7.68 -11.63
N SER A 157 4.27 6.68 -12.06
CA SER A 157 4.16 6.22 -13.45
C SER A 157 3.81 7.37 -14.40
N ALA A 158 2.89 8.27 -14.00
CA ALA A 158 2.54 9.45 -14.78
C ALA A 158 3.66 10.48 -14.87
N ALA A 159 4.54 10.52 -13.87
CA ALA A 159 5.56 11.54 -13.72
C ALA A 159 6.84 11.23 -14.51
N VAL A 160 7.13 9.95 -14.74
CA VAL A 160 8.32 9.50 -15.46
C VAL A 160 8.10 9.38 -16.97
N ARG A 161 9.21 9.34 -17.71
CA ARG A 161 9.19 9.31 -19.19
C ARG A 161 9.40 7.92 -19.76
N SER A 162 10.07 7.03 -19.04
CA SER A 162 10.36 5.67 -19.51
C SER A 162 9.98 4.57 -18.53
N THR A 163 9.69 3.38 -19.05
CA THR A 163 9.39 2.20 -18.24
C THR A 163 10.57 1.81 -17.37
N THR A 164 11.80 1.97 -17.84
CA THR A 164 13.01 1.75 -17.04
C THR A 164 13.04 2.66 -15.80
N MET A 165 12.77 3.96 -15.95
CA MET A 165 12.69 4.88 -14.80
C MET A 165 11.53 4.52 -13.86
N ALA A 166 10.42 4.08 -14.42
CA ALA A 166 9.26 3.65 -13.66
C ALA A 166 9.57 2.43 -12.78
N THR A 167 10.27 1.44 -13.35
CA THR A 167 10.68 0.21 -12.63
C THR A 167 11.62 0.55 -11.48
N TRP A 168 12.67 1.33 -11.73
CA TRP A 168 13.60 1.73 -10.67
C TRP A 168 12.93 2.57 -9.59
N GLY A 169 12.06 3.49 -9.98
CA GLY A 169 11.31 4.29 -9.03
C GLY A 169 10.29 3.48 -8.23
N ALA A 170 9.69 2.43 -8.81
CA ALA A 170 8.83 1.51 -8.06
C ALA A 170 9.62 0.75 -7.00
N VAL A 171 10.80 0.22 -7.36
CA VAL A 171 11.70 -0.45 -6.40
C VAL A 171 12.12 0.51 -5.31
N TRP A 172 12.49 1.75 -5.66
CA TRP A 172 12.86 2.77 -4.68
C TRP A 172 11.71 3.16 -3.77
N LEU A 173 10.51 3.43 -4.29
CA LEU A 173 9.33 3.75 -3.49
C LEU A 173 8.92 2.60 -2.58
N ALA A 174 8.94 1.36 -3.10
CA ALA A 174 8.72 0.16 -2.33
C ALA A 174 9.69 0.09 -1.15
N PHE A 175 10.99 0.23 -1.40
CA PHE A 175 12.02 0.15 -0.37
C PHE A 175 11.95 1.32 0.61
N LEU A 176 11.68 2.53 0.11
CA LEU A 176 11.51 3.74 0.90
C LEU A 176 10.43 3.57 1.96
N PHE A 177 9.22 3.22 1.54
CA PHE A 177 8.09 3.11 2.44
C PHE A 177 8.14 1.85 3.30
N ALA A 178 8.60 0.73 2.74
CA ALA A 178 8.65 -0.54 3.47
C ALA A 178 9.77 -0.59 4.52
N PHE A 179 10.92 0.05 4.26
CA PHE A 179 12.12 -0.14 5.10
C PHE A 179 12.84 1.17 5.42
N VAL A 180 13.25 1.95 4.42
CA VAL A 180 14.18 3.09 4.63
C VAL A 180 13.61 4.12 5.58
N TRP A 181 12.31 4.44 5.47
CA TRP A 181 11.65 5.41 6.35
C TRP A 181 11.83 5.05 7.82
N ASP A 182 11.62 3.79 8.16
CA ASP A 182 11.68 3.30 9.55
C ASP A 182 13.13 3.22 10.02
N SER A 183 14.02 2.71 9.17
CA SER A 183 15.44 2.60 9.47
C SER A 183 16.06 3.97 9.74
N VAL A 184 15.74 4.98 8.93
CA VAL A 184 16.21 6.35 9.13
C VAL A 184 15.69 6.92 10.44
N LEU A 185 14.40 6.74 10.75
CA LEU A 185 13.85 7.18 12.02
C LEU A 185 14.46 6.43 13.21
N ALA A 186 14.70 5.13 13.09
CA ALA A 186 15.35 4.34 14.14
C ALA A 186 16.79 4.78 14.40
N VAL A 187 17.56 5.10 13.36
CA VAL A 187 18.90 5.69 13.47
C VAL A 187 18.81 7.05 14.16
N ILE A 188 17.94 7.95 13.68
CA ILE A 188 17.72 9.26 14.31
C ILE A 188 17.36 9.10 15.79
N LYS A 189 16.46 8.17 16.13
CA LYS A 189 16.08 7.85 17.51
C LYS A 189 17.30 7.48 18.35
N THR A 190 18.10 6.54 17.85
CA THR A 190 19.24 5.98 18.57
C THR A 190 20.38 6.98 18.78
N PHE A 191 20.65 7.82 17.78
CA PHE A 191 21.79 8.74 17.82
C PHE A 191 21.47 10.12 18.41
N LEU A 192 20.24 10.62 18.24
CA LEU A 192 19.89 11.97 18.69
C LEU A 192 19.17 11.99 20.04
N PHE A 193 18.58 10.87 20.48
CA PHE A 193 17.79 10.83 21.70
C PHE A 193 18.25 9.71 22.64
N THR A 194 18.65 10.11 23.85
CA THR A 194 18.99 9.20 24.95
C THR A 194 17.85 9.04 25.95
N SER A 195 16.90 9.98 25.95
CA SER A 195 15.69 9.94 26.76
C SER A 195 14.63 9.00 26.18
N GLN A 196 13.80 8.41 27.04
CA GLN A 196 12.62 7.64 26.59
C GLN A 196 11.55 8.55 25.94
N THR A 197 11.51 9.82 26.33
CA THR A 197 10.63 10.85 25.76
C THR A 197 11.18 11.32 24.41
N LEU A 198 10.42 11.12 23.32
CA LEU A 198 10.78 11.62 22.00
C LEU A 198 10.03 12.93 21.68
N PRO A 199 10.60 13.82 20.85
CA PRO A 199 9.90 15.03 20.44
C PRO A 199 8.60 14.72 19.66
N PRO A 200 7.55 15.54 19.79
CA PRO A 200 6.28 15.33 19.08
C PRO A 200 6.40 15.19 17.56
N TRP A 201 7.35 15.89 16.93
CA TRP A 201 7.58 15.80 15.49
C TRP A 201 8.06 14.41 15.05
N TYR A 202 8.78 13.68 15.90
CA TYR A 202 9.26 12.33 15.57
C TYR A 202 8.07 11.38 15.34
N TYR A 203 7.09 11.46 16.25
CA TYR A 203 5.86 10.70 16.14
C TYR A 203 5.02 11.11 14.92
N LEU A 204 5.02 12.40 14.57
CA LEU A 204 4.36 12.90 13.36
C LEU A 204 4.99 12.31 12.09
N ILE A 205 6.32 12.34 11.95
CA ILE A 205 7.02 11.77 10.78
C ILE A 205 6.82 10.26 10.72
N THR A 206 6.80 9.57 11.87
CA THR A 206 6.45 8.15 11.94
C THR A 206 5.05 7.91 11.37
N ARG A 207 4.04 8.69 11.81
CA ARG A 207 2.65 8.55 11.37
C ARG A 207 2.44 8.91 9.90
N PHE A 208 3.28 9.80 9.36
CA PHE A 208 3.15 10.30 7.99
C PHE A 208 3.39 9.23 6.94
N ASN A 209 4.15 8.18 7.25
CA ASN A 209 4.25 7.00 6.40
C ASN A 209 2.90 6.26 6.39
N PRO A 210 2.25 6.05 5.22
CA PRO A 210 0.94 5.40 5.10
C PRO A 210 0.81 4.10 5.89
N LYS A 211 1.89 3.31 5.99
CA LYS A 211 1.86 2.03 6.68
C LYS A 211 1.59 2.17 8.18
N PHE A 212 1.93 3.29 8.80
CA PHE A 212 1.69 3.53 10.23
C PHE A 212 0.37 4.26 10.53
N ALA A 213 -0.42 4.61 9.52
CA ALA A 213 -1.65 5.38 9.71
C ALA A 213 -2.65 4.73 10.68
N PHE A 214 -2.78 3.40 10.63
CA PHE A 214 -3.67 2.63 11.51
C PHE A 214 -2.99 2.05 12.75
N VAL A 215 -1.70 2.35 12.97
CA VAL A 215 -0.94 1.85 14.11
C VAL A 215 -1.15 2.78 15.30
N HIS A 216 -1.27 2.18 16.49
CA HIS A 216 -1.21 2.94 17.72
C HIS A 216 0.22 3.45 17.90
N ILE A 217 0.37 4.77 18.00
CA ILE A 217 1.66 5.37 18.27
C ILE A 217 1.70 5.59 19.77
N ASP A 218 2.60 4.87 20.43
CA ASP A 218 2.84 4.99 21.85
C ASP A 218 3.56 6.32 22.14
N ALA A 219 2.76 7.34 22.41
CA ALA A 219 3.18 8.68 22.78
C ALA A 219 2.80 9.00 24.24
N THR A 220 2.73 7.96 25.08
CA THR A 220 2.39 8.06 26.51
C THR A 220 3.38 8.88 27.32
N ALA A 221 4.61 9.01 26.82
CA ALA A 221 5.65 9.87 27.38
C ALA A 221 5.39 11.38 27.15
N LEU A 222 4.37 11.75 26.38
CA LEU A 222 3.95 13.14 26.20
C LEU A 222 2.85 13.49 27.21
N ASP A 223 2.99 14.62 27.90
CA ASP A 223 1.98 15.13 28.84
C ASP A 223 0.61 15.37 28.18
N THR A 224 0.60 15.70 26.89
CA THR A 224 -0.60 15.89 26.11
C THR A 224 -0.39 15.34 24.71
N ILE A 225 -1.23 14.38 24.31
CA ILE A 225 -1.18 13.78 22.97
C ILE A 225 -1.71 14.80 21.94
N PRO A 226 -0.88 15.28 21.01
CA PRO A 226 -1.30 16.23 19.98
C PRO A 226 -2.39 15.66 19.07
N PHE A 227 -3.24 16.52 18.49
CA PHE A 227 -4.37 16.09 17.67
C PHE A 227 -3.93 15.22 16.46
N TYR A 228 -2.76 15.50 15.89
CA TYR A 228 -2.22 14.76 14.73
C TYR A 228 -1.72 13.35 15.06
N LEU A 229 -1.59 12.99 16.35
CA LEU A 229 -1.27 11.63 16.78
C LEU A 229 -2.51 10.80 17.10
N LYS A 230 -3.70 11.41 17.12
CA LYS A 230 -4.97 10.70 17.36
C LYS A 230 -5.29 9.77 16.18
N GLY A 231 -5.96 8.66 16.46
CA GLY A 231 -6.24 7.61 15.47
C GLY A 231 -6.97 8.11 14.21
N TRP A 232 -7.93 9.02 14.36
CA TRP A 232 -8.69 9.58 13.22
C TRP A 232 -7.80 10.35 12.23
N PHE A 233 -6.71 10.98 12.69
CA PHE A 233 -5.81 11.74 11.84
C PHE A 233 -5.02 10.83 10.89
N GLY A 234 -4.83 9.56 11.26
CA GLY A 234 -4.30 8.54 10.32
C GLY A 234 -5.14 8.41 9.06
N GLY A 235 -6.47 8.53 9.18
CA GLY A 235 -7.38 8.54 8.03
C GLY A 235 -7.18 9.76 7.13
N VAL A 236 -6.91 10.94 7.72
CA VAL A 236 -6.59 12.16 6.97
C VAL A 236 -5.28 12.02 6.20
N ILE A 237 -4.25 11.43 6.82
CA ILE A 237 -2.97 11.15 6.18
C ILE A 237 -3.18 10.21 4.98
N LEU A 238 -3.94 9.12 5.14
CA LEU A 238 -4.24 8.20 4.04
C LEU A 238 -5.05 8.85 2.92
N ALA A 239 -6.03 9.71 3.27
CA ALA A 239 -6.78 10.47 2.28
C ALA A 239 -5.86 11.42 1.49
N GLY A 240 -4.90 12.07 2.15
CA GLY A 240 -3.87 12.87 1.49
C GLY A 240 -3.02 12.03 0.53
N TRP A 241 -2.52 10.89 0.98
CA TRP A 241 -1.73 9.95 0.16
C TRP A 241 -2.52 9.27 -0.96
N LEU A 242 -3.86 9.29 -0.91
CA LEU A 242 -4.71 8.85 -2.00
C LEU A 242 -4.96 9.99 -2.98
N LEU A 243 -5.48 11.12 -2.49
CA LEU A 243 -6.00 12.20 -3.33
C LEU A 243 -4.88 13.03 -3.98
N VAL A 244 -3.79 13.31 -3.26
CA VAL A 244 -2.70 14.15 -3.79
C VAL A 244 -1.99 13.45 -4.96
N PRO A 245 -1.54 12.18 -4.85
CA PRO A 245 -0.92 11.48 -5.96
C PRO A 245 -1.86 11.32 -7.16
N LEU A 246 -3.14 11.01 -6.94
CA LEU A 246 -4.12 10.92 -8.02
C LEU A 246 -4.36 12.26 -8.72
N GLY A 247 -4.40 13.36 -7.95
CA GLY A 247 -4.46 14.70 -8.49
C GLY A 247 -3.23 15.02 -9.36
N VAL A 248 -2.04 14.67 -8.89
CA VAL A 248 -0.79 14.82 -9.68
C VAL A 248 -0.83 13.98 -10.95
N ALA A 249 -1.27 12.72 -10.87
CA ALA A 249 -1.41 11.82 -12.01
C ALA A 249 -2.37 12.42 -13.06
N TYR A 250 -3.52 12.92 -12.61
CA TYR A 250 -4.53 13.54 -13.46
C TYR A 250 -4.01 14.81 -14.13
N LEU A 251 -3.36 15.72 -13.38
CA LEU A 251 -2.81 16.96 -13.92
C LEU A 251 -1.69 16.69 -14.94
N ARG A 252 -0.81 15.73 -14.66
CA ARG A 252 0.23 15.27 -15.59
C ARG A 252 -0.39 14.69 -16.86
N PHE A 253 -1.46 13.92 -16.72
CA PHE A 253 -2.17 13.31 -17.84
C PHE A 253 -2.92 14.35 -18.68
N GLN A 254 -3.42 15.43 -18.09
CA GLN A 254 -4.03 16.55 -18.83
C GLN A 254 -3.00 17.37 -19.61
N ARG A 255 -1.83 17.63 -19.00
CA ARG A 255 -0.76 18.44 -19.62
C ARG A 255 0.09 17.68 -20.64
N GLY A 256 -0.04 16.35 -20.69
CA GLY A 256 0.77 15.45 -21.52
C GLY A 256 0.35 15.34 -22.98
N ASP A 257 -0.62 16.14 -23.44
CA ASP A 257 -0.81 16.37 -24.87
C ASP A 257 0.17 17.47 -25.30
N LEU A 258 1.00 17.20 -26.31
CA LEU A 258 2.02 18.07 -26.94
C LEU A 258 3.44 17.96 -26.37
N ALA A 259 4.08 16.80 -26.54
CA ALA A 259 5.50 16.69 -26.89
C ALA A 259 5.81 15.28 -27.41
#